data_AF-A0A820PV09-F1
#
_entry.id   AF-A0A820PV09-F1
#
_cell.length_a   1.000
_cell.length_b   1.000
_cell.length_c   1.000
_cell.angle_alpha   90.00
_cell.angle_beta   90.00
_cell.angle_gamma   90.00
#
_symmetry.space_group_name_H-M   'P 1'
#
loop_
_entity.id
_entity.type
_entity.pdbx_description
1 polymer ?
#
loop_
_entity_poly.entity_id
_entity_poly.type
_entity_poly.pdbx_seq_one_letter_code
_entity_poly.pdbx_strand_id
1 'polypeptide(L)'
;MSKVFESPKLIWWIIIPTCIVYLFLMAHWPYPIPFRYLGPFGDFCYYLISNYRILLCLILWATVIAHLFEAIAARQICLQLNIDQDSTYLWMIQTFILGYPSLSILQGYKRRGLCFTINMSSSSNNQQDKPPAMNLSDAEWKKKLTNKQYRILRQKDTEYPGTGEYDKHFETGIYKCAGCGQELYDSSSKFDSRCGWPAFSSSIDTAVRRQVNADGYREEISCATCNGHLGHVFAGEGLRDANGKIVRERHCVNSASLQFQRGK
;
A
#
# COMPACT_ATOMS: atom_id res chain seq x y z
N MET A 1 -12.38 6.24 -1.47
CA MET A 1 -11.90 6.85 -2.74
C MET A 1 -10.38 6.91 -2.90
N SER A 2 -9.56 7.15 -1.86
CA SER A 2 -8.11 7.41 -2.05
C SER A 2 -7.28 6.21 -2.54
N LYS A 3 -7.70 4.96 -2.32
CA LYS A 3 -6.95 3.75 -2.74
C LYS A 3 -7.21 3.30 -4.17
N VAL A 4 -8.23 3.86 -4.83
CA VAL A 4 -8.64 3.46 -6.18
C VAL A 4 -7.55 3.83 -7.19
N PHE A 5 -7.03 5.05 -7.09
CA PHE A 5 -6.03 5.60 -8.01
C PHE A 5 -4.60 5.43 -7.49
N GLU A 6 -4.28 4.27 -6.92
CA GLU A 6 -2.87 3.93 -6.75
C GLU A 6 -2.23 3.86 -8.13
N SER A 7 -1.33 4.80 -8.40
CA SER A 7 -0.87 5.03 -9.76
C SER A 7 0.03 3.87 -10.20
N PRO A 8 -0.36 3.05 -11.19
CA PRO A 8 0.65 2.53 -12.10
C PRO A 8 1.41 3.75 -12.63
N LYS A 9 2.75 3.66 -12.76
CA LYS A 9 3.61 4.80 -13.14
C LYS A 9 2.84 5.71 -14.11
N LEU A 10 2.72 7.01 -13.81
CA LEU A 10 1.85 7.97 -14.50
C LEU A 10 1.86 7.81 -16.05
N ILE A 11 3.01 7.44 -16.59
CA ILE A 11 3.20 7.12 -18.00
C ILE A 11 2.19 6.10 -18.59
N TRP A 12 1.77 5.08 -17.83
CA TRP A 12 0.83 4.04 -18.30
C TRP A 12 -0.60 4.52 -18.43
N TRP A 13 -1.00 5.53 -17.64
CA TRP A 13 -2.30 6.19 -17.76
C TRP A 13 -2.47 6.93 -19.08
N ILE A 14 -1.36 7.27 -19.73
CA ILE A 14 -1.35 7.95 -21.02
C ILE A 14 -1.17 6.92 -22.12
N ILE A 15 -0.13 6.09 -22.04
CA ILE A 15 0.25 5.17 -23.12
C ILE A 15 -0.90 4.22 -23.49
N ILE A 16 -1.49 3.52 -22.51
CA ILE A 16 -2.43 2.44 -22.81
C ILE A 16 -3.73 2.97 -23.43
N PRO A 17 -4.40 3.98 -22.84
CA PRO A 17 -5.58 4.55 -23.48
C PRO A 17 -5.28 5.16 -24.84
N THR A 18 -4.15 5.86 -25.00
CA THR A 18 -3.77 6.45 -26.29
C THR A 18 -3.52 5.38 -27.36
N CYS A 19 -2.84 4.28 -27.01
CA CYS A 19 -2.61 3.16 -27.94
C CYS A 19 -3.91 2.47 -28.38
N ILE A 20 -4.85 2.24 -27.46
CA ILE A 20 -6.15 1.62 -27.79
C ILE A 20 -6.98 2.55 -28.67
N VAL A 21 -7.02 3.85 -28.37
CA VAL A 21 -7.69 4.85 -29.21
C VAL A 21 -7.05 4.90 -30.59
N TYR A 22 -5.72 4.89 -30.68
CA TYR A 22 -5.01 4.90 -31.95
C TYR A 22 -5.31 3.64 -32.77
N LEU A 23 -5.32 2.46 -32.14
CA LEU A 23 -5.70 1.20 -32.78
C LEU A 23 -7.16 1.22 -33.26
N PHE A 24 -8.07 1.79 -32.46
CA PHE A 24 -9.47 1.98 -32.86
C PHE A 24 -9.59 2.87 -34.11
N LEU A 25 -8.86 3.99 -34.14
CA LEU A 25 -8.82 4.85 -35.32
C LEU A 25 -8.27 4.10 -36.53
N MET A 26 -7.16 3.36 -36.40
CA MET A 26 -6.61 2.57 -37.50
C MET A 26 -7.62 1.52 -38.03
N ALA A 27 -8.36 0.86 -37.15
CA ALA A 27 -9.30 -0.20 -37.53
C ALA A 27 -10.59 0.35 -38.18
N HIS A 28 -11.17 1.42 -37.63
CA HIS A 28 -12.51 1.89 -37.97
C HIS A 28 -12.56 3.25 -38.65
N TRP A 29 -11.65 4.16 -38.29
CA TRP A 29 -11.69 5.54 -38.75
C TRP A 29 -10.27 6.09 -39.01
N PRO A 30 -9.59 5.64 -40.07
CA PRO A 30 -8.19 6.00 -40.31
C PRO A 30 -7.99 7.42 -40.86
N TYR A 31 -9.05 8.06 -41.40
CA TYR A 31 -8.97 9.36 -42.09
C TYR A 31 -8.35 10.53 -41.26
N PRO A 32 -8.63 10.69 -39.96
CA PRO A 32 -8.03 11.71 -39.10
C PRO A 32 -6.54 11.52 -38.82
N ILE A 33 -5.95 10.36 -39.14
CA ILE A 33 -4.56 10.07 -38.77
C ILE A 33 -3.61 10.79 -39.75
N PRO A 34 -2.74 11.70 -39.26
CA PRO A 34 -1.87 12.51 -40.11
C PRO A 34 -0.59 11.74 -40.51
N PHE A 35 -0.72 10.64 -41.26
CA PHE A 35 0.38 9.70 -41.55
C PHE A 35 1.68 10.38 -42.04
N ARG A 36 1.59 11.38 -42.90
CA ARG A 36 2.75 12.10 -43.45
C ARG A 36 3.64 12.77 -42.40
N TYR A 37 3.06 13.21 -41.28
CA TYR A 37 3.79 13.89 -40.21
C TYR A 37 4.40 12.91 -39.19
N LEU A 38 4.03 11.63 -39.26
CA LEU A 38 4.54 10.58 -38.38
C LEU A 38 5.81 9.89 -38.93
N GLY A 39 6.30 10.31 -40.11
CA GLY A 39 7.50 9.76 -40.74
C GLY A 39 7.39 8.25 -41.00
N PRO A 40 8.45 7.47 -40.79
CA PRO A 40 8.45 6.03 -41.06
C PRO A 40 7.37 5.24 -40.32
N PHE A 41 6.98 5.70 -39.13
CA PHE A 41 5.88 5.10 -38.37
C PHE A 41 4.53 5.30 -39.07
N GLY A 42 4.33 6.49 -39.66
CA GLY A 42 3.14 6.79 -40.46
C GLY A 42 3.03 5.89 -41.68
N ASP A 43 4.13 5.68 -42.40
CA ASP A 43 4.19 4.78 -43.57
C ASP A 43 3.87 3.33 -43.18
N PHE A 44 4.41 2.87 -42.04
CA PHE A 44 4.10 1.56 -41.49
C PHE A 44 2.62 1.42 -41.12
N CYS A 45 2.04 2.40 -40.42
CA CYS A 45 0.62 2.39 -40.07
C CYS A 45 -0.27 2.40 -41.33
N TYR A 46 0.09 3.19 -42.33
CA TYR A 46 -0.62 3.22 -43.61
C TYR A 46 -0.58 1.85 -44.30
N TYR A 47 0.60 1.22 -44.36
CA TYR A 47 0.76 -0.13 -44.90
C TYR A 47 -0.12 -1.17 -44.17
N LEU A 48 -0.17 -1.12 -42.83
CA LEU A 48 -1.03 -2.01 -42.04
C LEU A 48 -2.51 -1.82 -42.36
N ILE A 49 -2.97 -0.57 -42.49
CA ILE A 49 -4.38 -0.27 -42.79
C ILE A 49 -4.75 -0.75 -44.20
N SER A 50 -3.87 -0.53 -45.18
CA SER A 50 -4.11 -0.91 -46.57
C SER A 50 -4.15 -2.42 -46.80
N ASN A 51 -3.35 -3.19 -46.05
CA ASN A 51 -3.15 -4.63 -46.32
C ASN A 51 -3.76 -5.56 -45.25
N TYR A 52 -3.92 -5.09 -44.01
CA TYR A 52 -4.23 -5.93 -42.85
C TYR A 52 -5.41 -5.39 -42.01
N ARG A 53 -6.39 -4.72 -42.63
CA ARG A 53 -7.53 -4.12 -41.93
C ARG A 53 -8.31 -5.10 -41.05
N ILE A 54 -8.58 -6.31 -41.52
CA ILE A 54 -9.28 -7.35 -40.75
C ILE A 54 -8.46 -7.73 -39.51
N LEU A 55 -7.15 -7.91 -39.67
CA LEU A 55 -6.25 -8.22 -38.56
C LEU A 55 -6.25 -7.10 -37.51
N LEU A 56 -6.25 -5.82 -37.92
CA LEU A 56 -6.36 -4.70 -37.00
C LEU A 56 -7.65 -4.74 -36.17
N CYS A 57 -8.79 -5.04 -36.81
CA CYS A 57 -10.06 -5.23 -36.09
C CYS A 57 -9.99 -6.40 -35.10
N LEU A 58 -9.40 -7.53 -35.50
CA LEU A 58 -9.25 -8.70 -34.62
C LEU A 58 -8.35 -8.38 -33.42
N ILE A 59 -7.24 -7.68 -33.63
CA ILE A 59 -6.34 -7.25 -32.55
C ILE A 59 -7.09 -6.31 -31.60
N LEU A 60 -7.82 -5.32 -32.12
CA LEU A 60 -8.60 -4.39 -31.30
C LEU A 60 -9.60 -5.12 -30.39
N TRP A 61 -10.41 -6.01 -30.96
CA TRP A 61 -11.39 -6.77 -30.19
C TRP A 61 -10.73 -7.73 -29.20
N ALA A 62 -9.63 -8.39 -29.59
CA ALA A 62 -8.87 -9.22 -28.67
C ALA A 62 -8.32 -8.41 -27.48
N THR A 63 -7.83 -7.19 -27.71
CA THR A 63 -7.38 -6.28 -26.64
C THR A 63 -8.52 -5.87 -25.72
N VAL A 64 -9.67 -5.47 -26.27
CA VAL A 64 -10.85 -5.10 -25.45
C VAL A 64 -11.34 -6.29 -24.61
N ILE A 65 -11.37 -7.49 -25.19
CA ILE A 65 -11.73 -8.72 -24.49
C ILE A 65 -10.73 -9.04 -23.38
N ALA A 66 -9.42 -8.90 -23.62
CA ALA A 66 -8.40 -9.09 -22.60
C ALA A 66 -8.60 -8.12 -21.41
N HIS A 67 -8.83 -6.84 -21.69
CA HIS A 67 -9.12 -5.83 -20.67
C HIS A 67 -10.40 -6.13 -19.88
N LEU A 68 -11.42 -6.69 -20.55
CA LEU A 68 -12.64 -7.15 -19.87
C LEU A 68 -12.35 -8.32 -18.92
N PHE A 69 -11.59 -9.32 -19.36
CA PHE A 69 -11.18 -10.43 -18.49
C PHE A 69 -10.34 -9.94 -17.30
N GLU A 70 -9.45 -8.98 -17.51
CA GLU A 70 -8.67 -8.36 -16.45
C GLU A 70 -9.55 -7.60 -15.46
N ALA A 71 -10.57 -6.87 -15.92
CA ALA A 71 -11.54 -6.21 -15.06
C ALA A 71 -12.38 -7.21 -14.24
N ILE A 72 -12.78 -8.34 -14.85
CA ILE A 72 -13.46 -9.42 -14.14
C ILE A 72 -12.53 -10.05 -13.09
N ALA A 73 -11.26 -10.28 -13.42
CA ALA A 73 -10.26 -10.77 -12.48
C ALA A 73 -10.05 -9.77 -11.33
N ALA A 74 -10.02 -8.47 -11.61
CA ALA A 74 -9.94 -7.43 -10.59
C ALA A 74 -11.12 -7.52 -9.62
N ARG A 75 -12.36 -7.68 -10.12
CA ARG A 75 -13.54 -7.89 -9.27
C ARG A 75 -13.37 -9.08 -8.33
N GLN A 76 -12.89 -10.22 -8.84
CA GLN A 76 -12.69 -11.41 -8.01
C GLN A 76 -11.66 -11.18 -6.91
N ILE A 77 -10.58 -10.46 -7.21
CA ILE A 77 -9.58 -10.09 -6.20
C ILE A 77 -10.17 -9.11 -5.18
N CYS A 78 -10.96 -8.11 -5.61
CA CYS A 78 -11.64 -7.20 -4.70
C CYS A 78 -12.56 -7.93 -3.72
N LEU A 79 -13.33 -8.91 -4.20
CA LEU A 79 -14.17 -9.75 -3.35
C LEU A 79 -13.34 -10.56 -2.34
N GLN A 80 -12.19 -11.11 -2.76
CA GLN A 80 -11.27 -11.82 -1.86
C GLN A 80 -10.63 -10.91 -0.81
N LEU A 81 -10.45 -9.63 -1.13
CA LEU A 81 -9.92 -8.60 -0.23
C LEU A 81 -11.00 -7.92 0.61
N ASN A 82 -12.27 -8.34 0.47
CA ASN A 82 -13.43 -7.74 1.13
C ASN A 82 -13.51 -6.21 0.92
N ILE A 83 -13.17 -5.75 -0.29
CA ILE A 83 -13.30 -4.35 -0.71
C ILE A 83 -14.79 -4.03 -0.92
N ASP A 84 -15.22 -2.84 -0.51
CA ASP A 84 -16.60 -2.37 -0.67
C ASP A 84 -17.04 -2.35 -2.15
N GLN A 85 -18.35 -2.43 -2.36
CA GLN A 85 -18.93 -2.56 -3.71
C GLN A 85 -18.60 -1.35 -4.59
N ASP A 86 -18.65 -0.13 -4.06
CA ASP A 86 -18.34 1.10 -4.80
C ASP A 86 -16.87 1.11 -5.25
N SER A 87 -15.94 0.85 -4.32
CA SER A 87 -14.52 0.75 -4.66
C SER A 87 -14.23 -0.42 -5.61
N THR A 88 -14.97 -1.52 -5.52
CA THR A 88 -14.86 -2.65 -6.44
C THR A 88 -15.21 -2.23 -7.87
N TYR A 89 -16.31 -1.49 -8.07
CA TYR A 89 -16.66 -0.97 -9.40
C TYR A 89 -15.59 -0.02 -9.94
N LEU A 90 -15.04 0.84 -9.09
CA LEU A 90 -13.98 1.75 -9.51
C LEU A 90 -12.70 0.99 -9.91
N TRP A 91 -12.32 -0.07 -9.19
CA TRP A 91 -11.21 -0.95 -9.57
C TRP A 91 -11.46 -1.69 -10.88
N MET A 92 -12.70 -2.12 -11.14
CA MET A 92 -13.07 -2.72 -12.42
C MET A 92 -12.95 -1.72 -13.57
N ILE A 93 -13.47 -0.50 -13.41
CA ILE A 93 -13.41 0.55 -14.44
C ILE A 93 -11.95 0.91 -14.73
N GLN A 94 -11.15 1.16 -13.70
CA GLN A 94 -9.74 1.47 -13.86
C GLN A 94 -8.98 0.33 -14.56
N THR A 95 -9.23 -0.92 -14.17
CA THR A 95 -8.57 -2.07 -14.78
C THR A 95 -9.03 -2.29 -16.22
N PHE A 96 -10.28 -2.00 -16.55
CA PHE A 96 -10.74 -2.03 -17.94
C PHE A 96 -10.02 -0.99 -18.80
N ILE A 97 -9.74 0.20 -18.27
CA ILE A 97 -9.05 1.27 -19.02
C ILE A 97 -7.55 0.99 -19.15
N LEU A 98 -6.90 0.55 -18.08
CA LEU A 98 -5.44 0.44 -18.00
C LEU A 98 -4.90 -0.97 -18.22
N GLY A 99 -5.76 -1.98 -18.18
CA GLY A 99 -5.38 -3.38 -18.28
C GLY A 99 -4.48 -3.89 -17.16
N TYR A 100 -3.57 -4.80 -17.52
CA TYR A 100 -2.69 -5.52 -16.60
C TYR A 100 -1.93 -4.64 -15.57
N PRO A 101 -1.38 -3.45 -15.91
CA PRO A 101 -0.76 -2.59 -14.90
C PRO A 101 -1.65 -2.27 -13.70
N SER A 102 -2.94 -1.98 -13.91
CA SER A 102 -3.89 -1.79 -12.80
C SER A 102 -4.12 -3.09 -12.02
N LEU A 103 -4.36 -4.19 -12.73
CA LEU A 103 -4.56 -5.51 -12.11
C LEU A 103 -3.34 -5.94 -11.27
N SER A 104 -2.13 -5.63 -11.72
CA SER A 104 -0.88 -5.99 -11.05
C SER A 104 -0.73 -5.33 -9.67
N ILE A 105 -1.28 -4.13 -9.50
CA ILE A 105 -1.31 -3.42 -8.21
C ILE A 105 -2.25 -4.16 -7.25
N LEU A 106 -3.44 -4.53 -7.74
CA LEU A 106 -4.41 -5.29 -6.96
C LEU A 106 -3.89 -6.69 -6.57
N GLN A 107 -3.17 -7.36 -7.47
CA GLN A 107 -2.44 -8.58 -7.17
C GLN A 107 -1.30 -8.35 -6.16
N GLY A 108 -0.67 -7.18 -6.19
CA GLY A 108 0.31 -6.74 -5.19
C GLY A 108 -0.31 -6.65 -3.80
N TYR A 109 -1.48 -6.02 -3.68
CA TYR A 109 -2.25 -6.00 -2.44
C TYR A 109 -2.63 -7.39 -1.96
N LYS A 110 -3.16 -8.23 -2.85
CA LYS A 110 -3.46 -9.62 -2.53
C LYS A 110 -2.25 -10.39 -2.03
N ARG A 111 -1.07 -10.20 -2.64
CA ARG A 111 0.17 -10.84 -2.17
C ARG A 111 0.62 -10.32 -0.81
N ARG A 112 0.53 -9.01 -0.55
CA ARG A 112 0.83 -8.44 0.77
C ARG A 112 -0.15 -8.93 1.84
N GLY A 113 -1.44 -8.99 1.51
CA GLY A 113 -2.50 -9.54 2.38
C GLY A 113 -2.41 -11.06 2.58
N LEU A 114 -2.00 -11.83 1.55
CA LEU A 114 -1.74 -13.28 1.68
C LEU A 114 -0.46 -13.56 2.47
N CYS A 115 0.58 -12.75 2.34
CA CYS A 115 1.79 -12.88 3.15
C CYS A 115 1.47 -12.68 4.64
N PHE A 116 0.50 -11.80 4.95
CA PHE A 116 -0.05 -11.63 6.28
C PHE A 116 -0.86 -12.86 6.77
N THR A 117 -1.64 -13.50 5.90
CA THR A 117 -2.50 -14.65 6.26
C THR A 117 -1.79 -16.01 6.24
N ILE A 118 -0.74 -16.21 5.43
CA ILE A 118 0.04 -17.46 5.39
C ILE A 118 0.86 -17.65 6.68
N ASN A 119 1.21 -16.57 7.39
CA ASN A 119 1.79 -16.65 8.74
C ASN A 119 0.76 -16.99 9.84
N MET A 120 -0.50 -17.23 9.47
CA MET A 120 -1.61 -17.48 10.39
C MET A 120 -2.30 -18.82 10.09
N SER A 121 -1.56 -19.91 10.09
CA SER A 121 -2.12 -21.27 10.13
C SER A 121 -2.00 -21.88 11.53
N SER A 122 -2.97 -21.54 12.39
CA SER A 122 -3.64 -22.47 13.32
C SER A 122 -4.60 -21.68 14.23
N SER A 123 -5.87 -21.60 13.83
CA SER A 123 -7.02 -21.95 14.67
C SER A 123 -8.31 -21.39 14.07
N SER A 124 -9.28 -22.29 14.00
CA SER A 124 -10.60 -22.20 13.41
C SER A 124 -11.55 -21.17 14.04
N ASN A 125 -12.41 -20.62 13.17
CA ASN A 125 -13.75 -20.03 13.37
C ASN A 125 -13.91 -18.91 14.43
N ASN A 126 -14.21 -17.68 14.00
CA ASN A 126 -15.59 -17.22 13.75
C ASN A 126 -15.64 -15.78 13.17
N GLN A 127 -16.83 -15.41 12.71
CA GLN A 127 -17.24 -14.26 11.90
C GLN A 127 -16.80 -12.84 12.36
N GLN A 128 -16.61 -11.99 11.33
CA GLN A 128 -16.82 -10.52 11.20
C GLN A 128 -16.64 -9.63 12.44
N ASP A 129 -15.71 -8.67 12.35
CA ASP A 129 -15.99 -7.23 12.50
C ASP A 129 -14.68 -6.42 12.47
N LYS A 130 -14.73 -5.20 11.91
CA LYS A 130 -13.74 -4.14 12.16
C LYS A 130 -13.45 -4.14 13.67
N PRO A 131 -12.19 -4.29 14.14
CA PRO A 131 -11.96 -4.45 15.57
C PRO A 131 -12.56 -3.24 16.29
N PRO A 132 -13.53 -3.44 17.19
CA PRO A 132 -14.06 -2.35 17.99
C PRO A 132 -12.86 -1.71 18.69
N ALA A 133 -12.81 -0.38 18.71
CA ALA A 133 -11.82 0.34 19.48
C ALA A 133 -11.81 -0.29 20.88
N MET A 134 -10.69 -0.91 21.29
CA MET A 134 -10.66 -1.67 22.54
C MET A 134 -10.99 -0.72 23.70
N ASN A 135 -12.22 -0.82 24.20
CA ASN A 135 -12.77 0.07 25.20
C ASN A 135 -12.50 -0.50 26.60
N LEU A 136 -11.21 -0.73 26.88
CA LEU A 136 -10.75 -1.16 28.19
C LEU A 136 -10.61 0.06 29.11
N SER A 137 -11.03 -0.11 30.36
CA SER A 137 -10.80 0.85 31.44
C SER A 137 -9.31 0.98 31.78
N ASP A 138 -8.93 2.07 32.44
CA ASP A 138 -7.55 2.26 32.89
C ASP A 138 -7.06 1.17 33.84
N ALA A 139 -7.95 0.63 34.68
CA ALA A 139 -7.64 -0.46 35.59
C ALA A 139 -7.30 -1.76 34.84
N GLU A 140 -8.02 -2.06 33.75
CA GLU A 140 -7.75 -3.22 32.90
C GLU A 140 -6.45 -3.04 32.12
N TRP A 141 -6.18 -1.84 31.61
CA TRP A 141 -4.92 -1.52 30.95
C TRP A 141 -3.72 -1.67 31.88
N LYS A 142 -3.81 -1.21 33.14
CA LYS A 142 -2.75 -1.38 34.15
C LYS A 142 -2.50 -2.84 34.53
N LYS A 143 -3.50 -3.72 34.42
CA LYS A 143 -3.33 -5.16 34.62
C LYS A 143 -2.69 -5.84 33.41
N LYS A 144 -3.02 -5.38 32.20
CA LYS A 144 -2.54 -5.96 30.94
C LYS A 144 -1.11 -5.53 30.59
N LEU A 145 -0.73 -4.31 30.92
CA LEU A 145 0.53 -3.69 30.52
C LEU A 145 1.48 -3.56 31.69
N THR A 146 2.79 -3.64 31.40
CA THR A 146 3.80 -3.20 32.36
C THR A 146 3.68 -1.70 32.63
N ASN A 147 4.18 -1.22 33.76
CA ASN A 147 4.17 0.20 34.11
C ASN A 147 4.83 1.09 33.05
N LYS A 148 5.88 0.61 32.36
CA LYS A 148 6.54 1.35 31.27
C LYS A 148 5.66 1.42 30.02
N GLN A 149 5.09 0.28 29.62
CA GLN A 149 4.13 0.20 28.50
C GLN A 149 2.90 1.08 28.73
N TYR A 150 2.31 1.04 29.94
CA TYR A 150 1.14 1.85 30.27
C TYR A 150 1.44 3.35 30.17
N ARG A 151 2.55 3.81 30.75
CA ARG A 151 2.97 5.22 30.67
C ARG A 151 3.12 5.69 29.23
N ILE A 152 3.79 4.90 28.39
CA ILE A 152 4.01 5.27 26.98
C ILE A 152 2.70 5.20 26.20
N LEU A 153 2.02 4.05 26.19
CA LEU A 153 0.84 3.83 25.34
C LEU A 153 -0.37 4.67 25.77
N ARG A 154 -0.55 4.95 27.07
CA ARG A 154 -1.77 5.59 27.61
C ARG A 154 -1.53 7.00 28.13
N GLN A 155 -0.36 7.28 28.68
CA GLN A 155 -0.01 8.61 29.22
C GLN A 155 0.90 9.41 28.28
N LYS A 156 1.16 8.90 27.05
CA LYS A 156 1.98 9.55 26.02
C LYS A 156 3.40 9.89 26.49
N ASP A 157 3.94 9.08 27.39
CA ASP A 157 5.32 9.19 27.85
C ASP A 157 6.30 8.79 26.73
N THR A 158 7.55 9.21 26.83
CA THR A 158 8.62 8.86 25.88
C THR A 158 9.78 8.23 26.64
N GLU A 159 10.25 7.06 26.20
CA GLU A 159 11.40 6.42 26.83
C GLU A 159 12.71 7.18 26.53
N TYR A 160 13.71 7.03 27.40
CA TYR A 160 15.01 7.67 27.18
C TYR A 160 15.71 7.10 25.92
N PRO A 161 16.44 7.93 25.16
CA PRO A 161 17.14 7.50 23.96
C PRO A 161 18.19 6.42 24.29
N GLY A 162 18.27 5.40 23.44
CA GLY A 162 19.19 4.27 23.57
C GLY A 162 18.83 3.24 24.64
N THR A 163 17.70 3.41 25.34
CA THR A 163 17.27 2.48 26.41
C THR A 163 16.23 1.46 25.96
N GLY A 164 15.71 1.60 24.73
CA GLY A 164 14.70 0.71 24.17
C GLY A 164 15.29 -0.60 23.67
N GLU A 165 14.65 -1.72 24.00
CA GLU A 165 15.01 -3.07 23.55
C GLU A 165 15.16 -3.18 22.02
N TYR A 166 14.28 -2.49 21.28
CA TYR A 166 14.18 -2.58 19.84
C TYR A 166 14.92 -1.47 19.07
N ASP A 167 15.69 -0.60 19.74
CA ASP A 167 16.46 0.45 19.05
C ASP A 167 17.49 -0.20 18.10
N LYS A 168 18.38 -1.04 18.65
CA LYS A 168 19.43 -1.76 17.90
C LYS A 168 19.05 -3.20 17.54
N HIS A 169 17.76 -3.51 17.54
CA HIS A 169 17.25 -4.81 17.14
C HIS A 169 16.94 -4.83 15.63
N PHE A 170 17.48 -5.79 14.88
CA PHE A 170 17.31 -5.90 13.42
C PHE A 170 16.97 -7.33 12.95
N GLU A 171 16.42 -8.17 13.84
CA GLU A 171 15.94 -9.49 13.42
C GLU A 171 14.74 -9.38 12.46
N THR A 172 14.64 -10.33 11.54
CA THR A 172 13.52 -10.46 10.60
C THR A 172 12.24 -10.85 11.34
N GLY A 173 11.17 -10.09 11.15
CA GLY A 173 9.88 -10.32 11.79
C GLY A 173 8.95 -9.12 11.73
N ILE A 174 7.94 -9.13 12.60
CA ILE A 174 6.89 -8.10 12.68
C ILE A 174 6.91 -7.44 14.05
N TYR A 175 6.82 -6.11 14.08
CA TYR A 175 6.62 -5.33 15.30
C TYR A 175 5.14 -5.03 15.48
N LYS A 176 4.59 -5.52 16.59
CA LYS A 176 3.18 -5.41 16.98
C LYS A 176 3.00 -4.37 18.06
N CYS A 177 1.80 -3.81 18.19
CA CYS A 177 1.44 -2.95 19.30
C CYS A 177 1.45 -3.76 20.60
N ALA A 178 2.25 -3.35 21.58
CA ALA A 178 2.26 -3.99 22.90
C ALA A 178 0.89 -3.93 23.62
N GLY A 179 0.02 -2.98 23.24
CA GLY A 179 -1.32 -2.81 23.79
C GLY A 179 -2.33 -3.85 23.31
N CYS A 180 -2.44 -4.01 21.99
CA CYS A 180 -3.52 -4.79 21.38
C CYS A 180 -3.05 -5.89 20.43
N GLY A 181 -1.74 -6.04 20.21
CA GLY A 181 -1.19 -7.03 19.30
C GLY A 181 -1.37 -6.71 17.81
N GLN A 182 -1.91 -5.53 17.46
CA GLN A 182 -2.03 -5.10 16.07
C GLN A 182 -0.65 -5.04 15.42
N GLU A 183 -0.48 -5.59 14.22
CA GLU A 183 0.78 -5.49 13.48
C GLU A 183 0.97 -4.04 12.99
N LEU A 184 2.11 -3.44 13.33
CA LEU A 184 2.40 -2.03 13.07
C LEU A 184 3.49 -1.84 12.02
N TYR A 185 4.58 -2.60 12.11
CA TYR A 185 5.75 -2.44 11.25
C TYR A 185 6.35 -3.78 10.84
N ASP A 186 6.82 -3.86 9.60
CA ASP A 186 7.61 -4.97 9.10
C ASP A 186 9.10 -4.67 9.34
N SER A 187 9.88 -5.67 9.75
CA SER A 187 11.34 -5.54 9.91
C SER A 187 12.07 -4.99 8.68
N SER A 188 11.56 -5.26 7.47
CA SER A 188 12.10 -4.73 6.21
C SER A 188 12.01 -3.21 6.08
N SER A 189 11.13 -2.54 6.83
CA SER A 189 11.06 -1.09 6.86
C SER A 189 11.94 -0.48 7.94
N LYS A 190 12.51 -1.28 8.86
CA LYS A 190 13.38 -0.81 9.93
C LYS A 190 14.75 -0.39 9.41
N PHE A 191 15.30 0.69 9.93
CA PHE A 191 16.65 1.16 9.57
C PHE A 191 17.33 1.85 10.76
N ASP A 192 18.67 1.93 10.74
CA ASP A 192 19.42 2.65 11.78
C ASP A 192 19.44 4.16 11.48
N SER A 193 18.52 4.90 12.10
CA SER A 193 18.47 6.36 12.01
C SER A 193 19.39 7.07 13.00
N ARG A 194 19.98 6.34 13.96
CA ARG A 194 20.74 6.88 15.10
C ARG A 194 19.97 7.87 15.98
N CYS A 195 18.64 7.89 15.90
CA CYS A 195 17.83 8.80 16.73
C CYS A 195 17.72 8.37 18.20
N GLY A 196 18.12 7.14 18.55
CA GLY A 196 18.03 6.58 19.90
C GLY A 196 16.71 5.86 20.18
N TRP A 197 15.86 5.70 19.18
CA TRP A 197 14.64 4.92 19.24
C TRP A 197 14.49 4.06 17.97
N PRO A 198 13.73 2.95 18.05
CA PRO A 198 13.33 2.21 16.86
C PRO A 198 12.82 3.13 15.75
N ALA A 199 13.40 2.99 14.56
CA ALA A 199 13.08 3.81 13.39
C ALA A 199 12.64 2.97 12.20
N PHE A 200 11.50 3.34 11.61
CA PHE A 200 10.91 2.67 10.46
C PHE A 200 10.62 3.64 9.33
N SER A 201 10.78 3.19 8.09
CA SER A 201 10.55 4.00 6.88
C SER A 201 9.08 3.99 6.43
N SER A 202 8.29 3.04 6.92
CA SER A 202 6.86 2.93 6.66
C SER A 202 6.18 1.99 7.67
N SER A 203 4.92 2.27 8.02
CA SER A 203 4.05 1.35 8.75
C SER A 203 3.30 0.38 7.82
N ILE A 204 2.76 -0.70 8.38
CA ILE A 204 1.74 -1.53 7.73
C ILE A 204 0.50 -0.66 7.47
N ASP A 205 -0.12 -0.82 6.29
CA ASP A 205 -1.22 0.02 5.83
C ASP A 205 -2.37 0.05 6.85
N THR A 206 -2.90 1.24 7.12
CA THR A 206 -3.96 1.55 8.10
C THR A 206 -3.67 1.23 9.58
N ALA A 207 -2.49 0.70 9.93
CA ALA A 207 -2.17 0.28 11.31
C ALA A 207 -1.86 1.44 12.27
N VAL A 208 -1.47 2.60 11.74
CA VAL A 208 -1.04 3.78 12.49
C VAL A 208 -1.89 4.99 12.13
N ARG A 209 -2.42 5.68 13.14
CA ARG A 209 -3.09 6.99 13.01
C ARG A 209 -2.08 8.11 13.25
N ARG A 210 -2.20 9.18 12.47
CA ARG A 210 -1.39 10.39 12.60
C ARG A 210 -2.24 11.52 13.15
N GLN A 211 -1.68 12.30 14.08
CA GLN A 211 -2.29 13.49 14.61
C GLN A 211 -1.25 14.61 14.63
N VAL A 212 -1.54 15.73 13.97
CA VAL A 212 -0.67 16.90 13.98
C VAL A 212 -0.67 17.48 15.40
N ASN A 213 0.50 17.62 16.02
CA ASN A 213 0.62 18.28 17.32
C ASN A 213 0.36 19.78 17.18
N ALA A 214 -0.01 20.43 18.29
CA ALA A 214 -0.31 21.87 18.34
C ALA A 214 0.83 22.75 17.79
N ASP A 215 2.07 22.27 17.89
CA ASP A 215 3.29 22.94 17.43
C ASP A 215 3.44 22.93 15.89
N GLY A 216 2.66 22.10 15.16
CA GLY A 216 2.69 22.01 13.70
C GLY A 216 3.91 21.31 13.07
N TYR A 217 4.97 21.04 13.86
CA TYR A 217 6.22 20.45 13.37
C TYR A 217 6.36 18.93 13.60
N ARG A 218 5.58 18.37 14.53
CA ARG A 218 5.65 16.95 14.91
C ARG A 218 4.29 16.31 14.70
N GLU A 219 4.25 15.21 13.97
CA GLU A 219 3.05 14.39 13.86
C GLU A 219 3.13 13.23 14.84
N GLU A 220 2.27 13.24 15.86
CA GLU A 220 2.12 12.13 16.80
C GLU A 220 1.53 10.92 16.05
N ILE A 221 2.09 9.74 16.31
CA ILE A 221 1.58 8.48 15.80
C ILE A 221 1.02 7.60 16.92
N SER A 222 -0.14 7.02 16.68
CA SER A 222 -0.83 6.11 17.60
C SER A 222 -1.34 4.86 16.88
N CYS A 223 -1.55 3.76 17.63
CA CYS A 223 -2.12 2.54 17.08
C CYS A 223 -3.57 2.78 16.64
N ALA A 224 -3.91 2.41 15.40
CA ALA A 224 -5.23 2.62 14.85
C ALA A 224 -6.35 1.80 15.53
N THR A 225 -5.99 0.72 16.23
CA THR A 225 -6.92 -0.22 16.88
C THR A 225 -7.22 0.17 18.33
N CYS A 226 -6.20 0.53 19.13
CA CYS A 226 -6.37 0.82 20.56
C CYS A 226 -6.09 2.27 20.97
N ASN A 227 -5.73 3.14 20.01
CA ASN A 227 -5.26 4.51 20.25
C ASN A 227 -4.04 4.62 21.18
N GLY A 228 -3.27 3.55 21.32
CA GLY A 228 -2.04 3.58 22.12
C GLY A 228 -0.98 4.45 21.46
N HIS A 229 -0.38 5.39 22.20
CA HIS A 229 0.69 6.25 21.71
C HIS A 229 1.93 5.44 21.35
N LEU A 230 2.50 5.71 20.18
CA LEU A 230 3.66 5.02 19.63
C LEU A 230 4.89 5.92 19.64
N GLY A 231 4.74 7.17 19.18
CA GLY A 231 5.84 8.11 19.03
C GLY A 231 5.50 9.20 18.02
N HIS A 232 6.44 9.51 17.12
CA HIS A 232 6.27 10.57 16.13
C HIS A 232 6.75 10.15 14.74
N VAL A 233 6.20 10.78 13.70
CA VAL A 233 6.70 10.68 12.33
C VAL A 233 7.31 12.01 11.89
N PHE A 234 8.43 11.92 11.18
CA PHE A 234 9.17 13.05 10.63
C PHE A 234 9.34 12.83 9.13
N ALA A 235 9.10 13.87 8.31
CA ALA A 235 9.23 13.79 6.86
C ALA A 235 10.30 14.78 6.37
N GLY A 236 10.96 14.46 5.25
CA GLY A 236 11.87 15.39 4.58
C GLY A 236 13.25 15.57 5.23
N GLU A 237 13.66 14.68 6.14
CA GLU A 237 14.94 14.78 6.86
C GLU A 237 16.17 14.44 6.00
N GLY A 238 15.98 13.90 4.79
CA GLY A 238 17.08 13.52 3.89
C GLY A 238 17.90 12.32 4.37
N LEU A 239 17.38 11.55 5.33
CA LEU A 239 18.03 10.34 5.84
C LEU A 239 18.16 9.27 4.75
N ARG A 240 19.20 8.44 4.87
CA ARG A 240 19.45 7.30 3.98
C ARG A 240 19.37 6.00 4.76
N ASP A 241 18.76 4.99 4.14
CA ASP A 241 18.79 3.62 4.66
C ASP A 241 20.16 2.96 4.41
N ALA A 242 20.31 1.71 4.87
CA ALA A 242 21.55 0.95 4.71
C ALA A 242 21.96 0.74 3.23
N ASN A 243 21.01 0.85 2.29
CA ASN A 243 21.25 0.70 0.85
C ASN A 243 21.49 2.05 0.16
N GLY A 244 21.61 3.14 0.93
CA GLY A 244 21.83 4.49 0.41
C GLY A 244 20.58 5.15 -0.17
N LYS A 245 19.40 4.53 -0.06
CA LYS A 245 18.14 5.09 -0.57
C LYS A 245 17.63 6.17 0.37
N ILE A 246 17.14 7.27 -0.21
CA ILE A 246 16.52 8.36 0.56
C ILE A 246 15.23 7.86 1.20
N VAL A 247 15.17 7.97 2.52
CA VAL A 247 14.00 7.69 3.34
C VAL A 247 13.12 8.94 3.35
N ARG A 248 11.87 8.79 2.90
CA ARG A 248 10.93 9.92 2.81
C ARG A 248 10.37 10.31 4.18
N GLU A 249 10.07 9.31 5.00
CA GLU A 249 9.49 9.45 6.31
C GLU A 249 10.22 8.55 7.31
N ARG A 250 10.44 9.06 8.51
CA ARG A 250 10.98 8.31 9.64
C ARG A 250 9.93 8.25 10.74
N HIS A 251 9.40 7.06 10.98
CA HIS A 251 8.61 6.74 12.14
C HIS A 251 9.54 6.46 13.31
N CYS A 252 9.61 7.38 14.26
CA CYS A 252 10.39 7.30 15.49
C CYS A 252 9.49 6.78 16.62
N VAL A 253 9.68 5.53 17.01
CA VAL A 253 8.72 4.78 17.84
C VAL A 253 9.36 4.34 19.14
N ASN A 254 8.64 4.49 20.25
CA ASN A 254 9.07 3.93 21.54
C ASN A 254 9.13 2.40 21.47
N SER A 255 10.24 1.79 21.84
CA SER A 255 10.40 0.34 21.92
C SER A 255 9.38 -0.30 22.85
N ALA A 256 9.11 0.32 24.00
CA ALA A 256 8.11 -0.19 24.93
C ALA A 256 6.66 -0.06 24.43
N SER A 257 6.40 0.61 23.30
CA SER A 257 5.09 0.55 22.63
C SER A 257 4.95 -0.66 21.69
N LEU A 258 6.05 -1.37 21.46
CA LEU A 258 6.16 -2.47 20.52
C LEU A 258 6.33 -3.83 21.22
N GLN A 259 5.97 -4.89 20.52
CA GLN A 259 6.31 -6.27 20.83
C GLN A 259 6.80 -6.92 19.54
N PHE A 260 7.95 -7.59 19.58
CA PHE A 260 8.49 -8.24 18.40
C PHE A 260 7.99 -9.69 18.27
N GLN A 261 7.55 -10.06 17.06
CA GLN A 261 7.31 -11.44 16.67
C GLN A 261 8.31 -11.82 15.57
N ARG A 262 9.21 -12.75 15.89
CA ARG A 262 10.20 -13.26 14.94
C ARG A 262 9.54 -13.94 13.74
N GLY A 263 10.04 -13.63 12.55
CA GLY A 263 9.66 -14.29 11.30
C GLY A 263 10.19 -15.73 11.27
N LYS A 264 9.39 -16.64 10.72
CA LYS A 264 9.81 -18.03 10.49
C LYS A 264 10.78 -18.12 9.32
#